data_AF-W9PWA9-F1
#
_entry.id   AF-W9PWA9-F1
#
_cell.length_a   1.000
_cell.length_b   1.000
_cell.length_c   1.000
_cell.angle_alpha   90.00
_cell.angle_beta   90.00
_cell.angle_gamma   90.00
#
_symmetry.space_group_name_H-M   'P 1'
#
loop_
_entity.id
_entity.type
_entity.pdbx_description
1 polymer ?
#
loop_
_entity_poly.entity_id
_entity_poly.type
_entity_poly.pdbx_seq_one_letter_code
_entity_poly.pdbx_strand_id
1 'polypeptide(L)'
;MARNSSLGETLAPGDAAQLINLPNPPNGSIQIHKRRLTRTSDEENKHIPLYVNIESRPDAFATIPEKLISKATIEYVGFNSDKAREIWSGWIAWPSGPIIREIDIGNETCLEVSFIDWVMGHVGNPLSDDVWEDENSAWFRYMEQRGITTELQYIIMNPPFRDIRLTST
;
A
#
# COMPACT_ATOMS: atom_id res chain seq x y z
N MET A 1 -9.26 23.12 32.86
CA MET A 1 -10.20 22.25 32.12
C MET A 1 -9.37 21.24 31.32
N ALA A 2 -9.19 20.04 31.86
CA ALA A 2 -8.49 18.96 31.18
C ALA A 2 -9.50 18.17 30.33
N ARG A 3 -9.27 18.09 29.02
CA ARG A 3 -10.04 17.24 28.11
C ARG A 3 -9.45 15.82 28.19
N ASN A 4 -10.21 14.92 28.79
CA ASN A 4 -9.99 13.47 28.67
C ASN A 4 -10.26 13.07 27.21
N SER A 5 -9.21 12.83 26.42
CA SER A 5 -9.34 12.01 25.21
C SER A 5 -9.19 10.56 25.61
N SER A 6 -10.29 9.82 25.50
CA SER A 6 -10.31 8.37 25.48
C SER A 6 -9.43 7.90 24.32
N LEU A 7 -8.18 7.53 24.63
CA LEU A 7 -7.36 6.71 23.76
C LEU A 7 -8.08 5.36 23.67
N GLY A 8 -8.66 5.09 22.50
CA GLY A 8 -9.19 3.77 22.18
C GLY A 8 -8.14 2.73 22.52
N GLU A 9 -8.53 1.75 23.33
CA GLU A 9 -7.66 0.69 23.84
C GLU A 9 -7.06 -0.08 22.66
N THR A 10 -5.84 0.32 22.29
CA THR A 10 -5.03 -0.33 21.29
C THR A 10 -4.46 -1.61 21.89
N LEU A 11 -5.17 -2.72 21.67
CA LEU A 11 -4.73 -4.12 21.84
C LEU A 11 -4.25 -4.52 23.25
N ALA A 12 -4.81 -5.61 23.78
CA ALA A 12 -4.31 -6.19 25.02
C ALA A 12 -2.82 -6.61 24.84
N PRO A 13 -1.95 -6.42 25.84
CA PRO A 13 -0.51 -6.73 25.73
C PRO A 13 -0.20 -8.18 25.29
N GLY A 14 -1.11 -9.12 25.56
CA GLY A 14 -1.01 -10.51 25.13
C GLY A 14 -1.26 -10.74 23.64
N ASP A 15 -2.07 -9.89 22.98
CA ASP A 15 -2.33 -9.96 21.53
C ASP A 15 -1.14 -9.44 20.71
N ALA A 16 -0.43 -8.42 21.22
CA ALA A 16 0.76 -7.89 20.58
C ALA A 16 1.91 -8.93 20.50
N ALA A 17 2.06 -9.76 21.54
CA ALA A 17 3.11 -10.78 21.61
C ALA A 17 2.92 -11.95 20.62
N GLN A 18 1.69 -12.21 20.17
CA GLN A 18 1.41 -13.29 19.20
C GLN A 18 1.55 -12.83 17.73
N LEU A 19 1.55 -11.51 17.49
CA LEU A 19 1.72 -10.93 16.15
C LEU A 19 3.20 -10.83 15.72
N ILE A 20 4.14 -10.85 16.67
CA ILE A 20 5.56 -10.53 16.43
C ILE A 20 6.42 -11.79 16.16
N ASN A 21 5.88 -13.00 16.34
CA ASN A 21 6.63 -14.27 16.20
C ASN A 21 6.42 -15.00 14.86
N LEU A 22 5.93 -14.32 13.83
CA LEU A 22 5.86 -14.92 12.50
C LEU A 22 7.22 -14.78 11.80
N PRO A 23 7.69 -15.81 11.08
CA PRO A 23 8.95 -15.72 10.35
C PRO A 23 8.88 -14.54 9.38
N ASN A 24 9.82 -13.59 9.50
CA ASN A 24 9.90 -12.48 8.57
C ASN A 24 10.19 -13.04 7.16
N PRO A 25 9.26 -12.91 6.19
CA PRO A 25 9.58 -13.23 4.82
C PRO A 25 10.78 -12.37 4.36
N PRO A 26 11.62 -12.89 3.44
CA PRO A 26 12.67 -12.07 2.85
C PRO A 26 12.05 -10.83 2.16
N ASN A 27 12.84 -9.76 2.04
CA ASN A 27 12.50 -8.51 1.32
C ASN A 27 11.74 -7.43 2.11
N GLY A 28 11.91 -7.34 3.43
CA GLY A 28 11.39 -6.21 4.22
C GLY A 28 9.87 -6.20 4.36
N SER A 29 9.28 -7.40 4.38
CA SER A 29 7.86 -7.63 4.64
C SER A 29 7.69 -8.45 5.92
N ILE A 30 6.51 -8.38 6.53
CA ILE A 30 6.09 -9.15 7.69
C ILE A 30 4.76 -9.83 7.39
N GLN A 31 4.44 -10.86 8.15
CA GLN A 31 3.15 -11.53 8.08
C GLN A 31 2.30 -11.15 9.28
N ILE A 32 1.03 -10.86 9.04
CA ILE A 32 0.06 -10.47 10.06
C ILE A 32 -1.20 -11.29 9.88
N HIS A 33 -1.76 -11.77 10.99
CA HIS A 33 -3.04 -12.49 10.95
C HIS A 33 -4.14 -11.56 10.42
N LYS A 34 -4.92 -12.01 9.43
CA LYS A 34 -5.91 -11.16 8.73
C LYS A 34 -6.86 -10.45 9.68
N ARG A 35 -7.35 -11.13 10.74
CA ARG A 35 -8.20 -10.51 11.80
C ARG A 35 -7.60 -9.31 12.52
N ARG A 36 -6.29 -9.09 12.42
CA ARG A 36 -5.56 -8.00 13.10
C ARG A 36 -4.99 -6.98 12.10
N LEU A 37 -5.30 -7.10 10.81
CA LEU A 37 -4.73 -6.27 9.75
C LEU A 37 -5.26 -4.83 9.77
N THR A 38 -6.57 -4.66 9.95
CA THR A 38 -7.26 -3.36 9.99
C THR A 38 -8.18 -3.27 11.19
N ARG A 39 -8.69 -2.06 11.48
CA ARG A 39 -9.65 -1.81 12.57
C ARG A 39 -10.93 -2.66 12.47
N THR A 40 -11.37 -3.01 11.26
CA THR A 40 -12.60 -3.80 11.02
C THR A 40 -12.32 -5.28 10.74
N SER A 41 -11.04 -5.65 10.61
CA SER A 41 -10.65 -6.98 10.17
C SER A 41 -11.11 -8.11 11.07
N ASP A 42 -11.25 -7.87 12.38
CA ASP A 42 -11.66 -8.92 13.32
C ASP A 42 -13.07 -9.43 13.02
N GLU A 43 -14.00 -8.51 12.68
CA GLU A 43 -15.37 -8.84 12.32
C GLU A 43 -15.45 -9.45 10.91
N GLU A 44 -14.77 -8.85 9.94
CA GLU A 44 -14.74 -9.33 8.54
C GLU A 44 -14.18 -10.76 8.44
N ASN A 45 -13.14 -11.04 9.22
CA ASN A 45 -12.42 -12.30 9.20
C ASN A 45 -12.77 -13.20 10.40
N LYS A 46 -13.92 -12.98 11.07
CA LYS A 46 -14.33 -13.77 12.25
C LYS A 46 -14.43 -15.28 12.01
N HIS A 47 -14.63 -15.67 10.75
CA HIS A 47 -14.66 -17.05 10.28
C HIS A 47 -13.27 -17.74 10.31
N ILE A 48 -12.20 -16.97 10.48
CA ILE A 48 -10.83 -17.45 10.64
C ILE A 48 -10.55 -17.61 12.15
N PRO A 49 -10.21 -18.81 12.64
CA PRO A 49 -9.81 -18.99 14.03
C PRO A 49 -8.52 -18.22 14.33
N LEU A 50 -8.40 -17.58 15.50
CA LEU A 50 -7.19 -16.82 15.88
C LEU A 50 -5.98 -17.73 16.13
N TYR A 51 -6.22 -18.93 16.65
CA TYR A 51 -5.16 -19.88 17.00
C TYR A 51 -4.86 -20.80 15.81
N VAL A 52 -4.26 -20.24 14.78
CA VAL A 52 -3.85 -20.97 13.58
C VAL A 52 -2.35 -20.79 13.33
N ASN A 53 -1.70 -21.87 12.90
CA ASN A 53 -0.31 -21.83 12.49
C ASN A 53 -0.26 -21.46 11.00
N ILE A 54 0.69 -20.60 10.63
CA ILE A 54 0.92 -20.22 9.24
C ILE A 54 1.23 -21.41 8.33
N GLU A 55 1.91 -22.44 8.84
CA GLU A 55 2.22 -23.65 8.07
C GLU A 55 0.96 -24.44 7.70
N SER A 56 -0.07 -24.41 8.56
CA SER A 56 -1.31 -25.15 8.34
C SER A 56 -2.40 -24.32 7.66
N ARG A 57 -2.38 -23.00 7.84
CA ARG A 57 -3.39 -22.05 7.37
C ARG A 57 -2.72 -20.77 6.85
N PRO A 58 -1.92 -20.84 5.77
CA PRO A 58 -1.24 -19.65 5.23
C PRO A 58 -2.22 -18.58 4.75
N ASP A 59 -3.43 -18.99 4.34
CA ASP A 59 -4.54 -18.14 3.94
C ASP A 59 -5.09 -17.25 5.08
N ALA A 60 -4.81 -17.58 6.34
CA ALA A 60 -5.18 -16.77 7.50
C ALA A 60 -4.29 -15.54 7.70
N PHE A 61 -3.17 -15.44 6.97
CA PHE A 61 -2.19 -14.38 7.11
C PHE A 61 -2.16 -13.50 5.85
N ALA A 62 -1.84 -12.23 6.06
CA ALA A 62 -1.53 -11.28 5.00
C ALA A 62 -0.04 -10.92 5.11
N THR A 63 0.61 -10.73 3.96
CA THR A 63 1.98 -10.23 3.92
C THR A 63 1.93 -8.74 3.66
N ILE A 64 2.55 -7.93 4.52
CA ILE A 64 2.62 -6.47 4.38
C ILE A 64 4.07 -5.99 4.49
N PRO A 65 4.41 -4.79 4.00
CA PRO A 65 5.72 -4.20 4.24
C PRO A 65 5.97 -3.99 5.72
N GLU A 66 7.20 -4.24 6.18
CA GLU A 66 7.63 -3.95 7.55
C GLU A 66 7.70 -2.43 7.79
N LYS A 67 8.10 -1.67 6.76
CA LYS A 67 8.30 -0.22 6.83
C LYS A 67 7.43 0.47 5.79
N LEU A 68 6.70 1.50 6.23
CA LEU A 68 5.85 2.32 5.35
C LEU A 68 6.66 2.95 4.20
N ILE A 69 7.86 3.45 4.47
CA ILE A 69 8.75 4.03 3.46
C ILE A 69 9.80 3.00 3.08
N SER A 70 9.51 2.22 2.04
CA SER A 70 10.40 1.17 1.55
C SER A 70 10.06 0.76 0.12
N LYS A 71 11.00 0.09 -0.56
CA LYS A 71 10.72 -0.58 -1.84
C LYS A 71 9.58 -1.59 -1.72
N ALA A 72 9.53 -2.34 -0.60
CA ALA A 72 8.48 -3.33 -0.35
C ALA A 72 7.09 -2.69 -0.33
N THR A 73 6.95 -1.47 0.19
CA THR A 73 5.70 -0.71 0.11
C THR A 73 5.30 -0.39 -1.32
N ILE A 74 6.25 -0.01 -2.17
CA ILE A 74 5.97 0.31 -3.57
C ILE A 74 5.47 -0.93 -4.33
N GLU A 75 6.06 -2.09 -4.04
CA GLU A 75 5.56 -3.38 -4.57
C GLU A 75 4.16 -3.71 -4.01
N TYR A 76 3.96 -3.52 -2.70
CA TYR A 76 2.70 -3.80 -2.02
C TYR A 76 1.52 -2.96 -2.52
N VAL A 77 1.75 -1.69 -2.88
CA VAL A 77 0.69 -0.85 -3.48
C VAL A 77 0.40 -1.20 -4.95
N GLY A 78 1.15 -2.13 -5.54
CA GLY A 78 0.79 -2.77 -6.82
C GLY A 78 1.69 -2.44 -8.00
N PHE A 79 2.88 -1.88 -7.78
CA PHE A 79 3.90 -1.81 -8.82
C PHE A 79 4.67 -3.13 -8.92
N ASN A 80 5.07 -3.50 -10.13
CA ASN A 80 5.98 -4.63 -10.34
C ASN A 80 7.37 -4.31 -9.79
N SER A 81 8.20 -5.35 -9.60
CA SER A 81 9.50 -5.19 -8.93
C SER A 81 10.46 -4.26 -9.68
N ASP A 82 10.36 -4.20 -11.01
CA ASP A 82 11.21 -3.34 -11.83
C ASP A 82 10.86 -1.87 -11.65
N LYS A 83 9.57 -1.55 -11.72
CA LYS A 83 9.08 -0.20 -11.49
C LYS A 83 9.29 0.23 -10.05
N ALA A 84 9.04 -0.66 -9.08
CA ALA A 84 9.29 -0.37 -7.68
C ALA A 84 10.77 -0.04 -7.42
N ARG A 85 11.70 -0.71 -8.10
CA ARG A 85 13.14 -0.39 -8.03
C ARG A 85 13.44 1.00 -8.57
N GLU A 86 12.89 1.35 -9.74
CA GLU A 86 13.03 2.67 -10.35
C GLU A 86 12.53 3.79 -9.41
N ILE A 87 11.30 3.66 -8.90
CA ILE A 87 10.67 4.62 -8.00
C ILE A 87 11.47 4.76 -6.71
N TRP A 88 11.90 3.64 -6.12
CA TRP A 88 12.70 3.62 -4.90
C TRP A 88 14.06 4.29 -5.11
N SER A 89 14.73 3.98 -6.23
CA SER A 89 16.01 4.60 -6.59
C SER A 89 15.90 6.13 -6.70
N GLY A 90 14.79 6.64 -7.26
CA GLY A 90 14.51 8.08 -7.29
C GLY A 90 14.30 8.67 -5.90
N TRP A 91 13.53 8.00 -5.04
CA TRP A 91 13.28 8.44 -3.66
C TRP A 91 14.57 8.52 -2.82
N ILE A 92 15.45 7.54 -2.91
CA ILE A 92 16.70 7.52 -2.13
C ILE A 92 17.75 8.49 -2.69
N ALA A 93 17.73 8.76 -4.00
CA ALA A 93 18.64 9.68 -4.68
C ALA A 93 18.07 11.10 -4.80
N TRP A 94 17.14 11.46 -3.91
CA TRP A 94 16.45 12.74 -3.95
C TRP A 94 17.44 13.92 -3.98
N PRO A 95 17.32 14.84 -4.95
CA PRO A 95 18.24 15.95 -5.07
C PRO A 95 18.01 16.97 -3.96
N SER A 96 19.08 17.67 -3.55
CA SER A 96 18.93 18.85 -2.70
C SER A 96 18.19 19.95 -3.46
N GLY A 97 17.25 20.63 -2.80
CA GLY A 97 16.46 21.68 -3.44
C GLY A 97 15.40 22.29 -2.52
N PRO A 98 14.53 23.15 -3.06
CA PRO A 98 13.42 23.76 -2.32
C PRO A 98 12.29 22.76 -2.01
N ILE A 99 12.30 21.60 -2.66
CA ILE A 99 11.36 20.50 -2.43
C ILE A 99 12.10 19.37 -1.72
N ILE A 100 11.57 18.94 -0.57
CA ILE A 100 12.17 17.92 0.29
C ILE A 100 11.21 16.74 0.48
N ARG A 101 11.72 15.61 0.99
CA ARG A 101 10.90 14.47 1.37
C ARG A 101 10.35 14.65 2.78
N GLU A 102 9.24 13.98 3.09
CA GLU A 102 8.66 13.91 4.45
C GLU A 102 9.60 13.36 5.54
N ILE A 103 10.72 12.76 5.15
CA ILE A 103 11.76 12.23 6.07
C ILE A 103 12.95 13.17 6.23
N ASP A 104 13.02 14.23 5.43
CA ASP A 104 14.11 15.20 5.48
C ASP A 104 13.80 16.31 6.49
N ILE A 105 14.84 16.91 7.06
CA ILE A 105 14.67 18.07 7.96
C ILE A 105 14.45 19.31 7.10
N GLY A 106 13.22 19.82 7.11
CA GLY A 106 12.84 21.06 6.43
C GLY A 106 12.95 22.32 7.29
N ASN A 107 12.70 23.45 6.65
CA ASN A 107 12.37 24.72 7.31
C ASN A 107 11.02 25.24 6.76
N GLU A 108 10.54 26.38 7.26
CA GLU A 108 9.24 26.95 6.89
C GLU A 108 9.12 27.34 5.39
N THR A 109 10.21 27.32 4.62
CA THR A 109 10.21 27.67 3.19
C THR A 109 10.34 26.48 2.26
N CYS A 110 10.54 25.26 2.78
CA CYS A 110 10.59 24.03 1.99
C CYS A 110 9.19 23.51 1.67
N LEU A 111 8.97 23.06 0.43
CA LEU A 111 7.80 22.26 0.07
C LEU A 111 8.10 20.79 0.34
N GLU A 112 7.21 20.11 1.06
CA GLU A 112 7.36 18.70 1.40
C GLU A 112 6.57 17.82 0.42
N VAL A 113 7.17 16.71 0.00
CA VAL A 113 6.51 15.64 -0.77
C VAL A 113 6.41 14.39 0.11
N SER A 114 5.19 13.90 0.28
CA SER A 114 4.95 12.64 0.98
C SER A 114 5.43 11.45 0.15
N PHE A 115 5.78 10.34 0.80
CA PHE A 115 6.19 9.14 0.08
C PHE A 115 5.07 8.61 -0.80
N ILE A 116 3.83 8.68 -0.34
CA ILE A 116 2.68 8.22 -1.13
C ILE A 116 2.44 9.11 -2.36
N ASP A 117 2.56 10.44 -2.23
CA ASP A 117 2.40 11.35 -3.38
C ASP A 117 3.49 11.12 -4.43
N TRP A 118 4.74 10.90 -4.00
CA TRP A 118 5.83 10.52 -4.89
C TRP A 118 5.50 9.24 -5.66
N VAL A 119 5.09 8.18 -4.95
CA VAL A 119 4.76 6.89 -5.56
C VAL A 119 3.57 7.01 -6.52
N MET A 120 2.51 7.73 -6.12
CA MET A 120 1.31 7.93 -6.93
C MET A 120 1.60 8.77 -8.19
N GLY A 121 2.58 9.68 -8.14
CA GLY A 121 3.02 10.44 -9.30
C GLY A 121 3.49 9.56 -10.48
N HIS A 122 3.91 8.33 -10.23
CA HIS A 122 4.30 7.38 -11.27
C HIS A 122 3.14 6.68 -11.98
N VAL A 123 1.90 6.83 -11.49
CA VAL A 123 0.69 6.32 -12.16
C VAL A 123 0.32 7.20 -13.37
N GLY A 124 0.90 8.39 -13.48
CA GLY A 124 0.67 9.35 -14.56
C GLY A 124 -0.31 10.46 -14.17
N ASN A 125 -0.56 11.38 -15.10
CA ASN A 125 -1.46 12.51 -14.85
C ASN A 125 -2.84 12.21 -15.45
N PRO A 126 -3.88 12.04 -14.62
CA PRO A 126 -5.22 11.70 -15.10
C PRO A 126 -5.82 12.76 -16.04
N LEU A 127 -5.32 14.00 -16.04
CA LEU A 127 -5.80 15.07 -16.92
C LEU A 127 -5.17 15.05 -18.31
N SER A 128 -4.00 14.41 -18.49
CA SER A 128 -3.32 14.32 -19.79
C SER A 128 -3.31 12.92 -20.38
N ASP A 129 -3.49 11.91 -19.54
CA ASP A 129 -3.25 10.51 -19.88
C ASP A 129 -4.56 9.70 -19.97
N ASP A 130 -5.69 10.39 -20.14
CA ASP A 130 -7.01 9.77 -20.21
C ASP A 130 -7.16 8.93 -21.49
N VAL A 131 -7.54 7.66 -21.30
CA VAL A 131 -7.77 6.70 -22.36
C VAL A 131 -9.26 6.76 -22.70
N TRP A 132 -9.65 7.73 -23.52
CA TRP A 132 -11.03 8.02 -23.98
C TRP A 132 -11.69 6.90 -24.82
N GLU A 133 -11.19 5.68 -24.74
CA GLU A 133 -11.65 4.55 -25.52
C GLU A 133 -12.43 3.58 -24.63
N ASP A 134 -13.63 3.18 -25.08
CA ASP A 134 -14.43 2.11 -24.47
C ASP A 134 -13.72 0.73 -24.49
N GLU A 135 -12.53 0.67 -25.09
CA GLU A 135 -11.71 -0.52 -25.20
C GLU A 135 -10.88 -0.77 -23.93
N ASN A 136 -11.26 -1.81 -23.19
CA ASN A 136 -10.51 -2.30 -22.02
C ASN A 136 -9.02 -2.59 -22.34
N SER A 137 -8.69 -2.95 -23.58
CA SER A 137 -7.31 -3.25 -24.03
C SER A 137 -6.36 -2.06 -23.84
N ALA A 138 -6.86 -0.84 -24.08
CA ALA A 138 -6.07 0.38 -23.97
C ALA A 138 -5.71 0.68 -22.49
N TRP A 139 -6.63 0.39 -21.56
CA TRP A 139 -6.38 0.47 -20.12
C TRP A 139 -5.33 -0.52 -19.63
N PHE A 140 -5.39 -1.78 -20.08
CA PHE A 140 -4.37 -2.77 -19.75
C PHE A 140 -2.98 -2.34 -20.24
N ARG A 141 -2.89 -1.87 -21.49
CA ARG A 141 -1.64 -1.35 -22.06
C ARG A 141 -1.12 -0.15 -21.26
N TYR A 142 -1.99 0.76 -20.85
CA TYR A 142 -1.61 1.91 -20.05
C TYR A 142 -1.00 1.48 -18.70
N MET A 143 -1.70 0.62 -17.96
CA MET A 143 -1.22 0.13 -16.67
C MET A 143 0.08 -0.69 -16.78
N GLU A 144 0.23 -1.48 -17.84
CA GLU A 144 1.46 -2.21 -18.15
C GLU A 144 2.64 -1.26 -18.36
N GLN A 145 2.46 -0.18 -19.14
CA GLN A 145 3.50 0.84 -19.37
C GLN A 145 3.90 1.57 -18.08
N ARG A 146 2.96 1.73 -17.13
CA ARG A 146 3.24 2.28 -15.81
C ARG A 146 3.84 1.27 -14.83
N GLY A 147 3.99 0.00 -15.24
CA GLY A 147 4.56 -1.05 -14.42
C GLY A 147 3.65 -1.52 -13.29
N ILE A 148 2.33 -1.39 -13.44
CA ILE A 148 1.34 -1.92 -12.50
C ILE A 148 1.27 -3.44 -12.67
N THR A 149 1.16 -4.19 -11.58
CA THR A 149 1.12 -5.66 -11.63
C THR A 149 -0.12 -6.17 -12.36
N THR A 150 0.04 -7.25 -13.11
CA THR A 150 -1.06 -7.90 -13.84
C THR A 150 -2.25 -8.25 -12.94
N GLU A 151 -1.99 -8.71 -11.71
CA GLU A 151 -3.04 -8.98 -10.72
C GLU A 151 -3.87 -7.73 -10.42
N LEU A 152 -3.21 -6.61 -10.11
CA LEU A 152 -3.91 -5.36 -9.83
C LEU A 152 -4.64 -4.83 -11.07
N GLN A 153 -4.07 -4.99 -12.27
CA GLN A 153 -4.76 -4.64 -13.51
C GLN A 153 -6.11 -5.37 -13.64
N TYR A 154 -6.14 -6.69 -13.39
CA TYR A 154 -7.38 -7.46 -13.46
C TYR A 154 -8.37 -7.10 -12.35
N ILE A 155 -7.89 -6.78 -11.14
CA ILE A 155 -8.73 -6.30 -10.05
C ILE A 155 -9.37 -4.96 -10.45
N ILE A 156 -8.58 -4.00 -10.93
CA ILE A 156 -9.08 -2.70 -11.39
C ILE A 156 -10.08 -2.89 -12.51
N MET A 157 -9.82 -3.78 -13.47
CA MET A 157 -10.63 -4.00 -14.67
C MET A 157 -11.86 -4.90 -14.45
N ASN A 158 -12.03 -5.47 -13.26
CA ASN A 158 -13.15 -6.37 -12.92
C ASN A 158 -14.51 -5.69 -13.21
N PRO A 159 -15.47 -6.37 -13.87
CA PRO A 159 -16.75 -5.77 -14.25
C PRO A 159 -17.54 -5.05 -13.15
N PRO A 160 -17.56 -5.50 -11.87
CA PRO A 160 -18.24 -4.78 -10.79
C PRO A 160 -17.68 -3.38 -10.50
N PHE A 161 -16.43 -3.10 -10.90
CA PHE A 161 -15.84 -1.77 -10.75
C PHE A 161 -15.99 -0.90 -12.02
N ARG A 162 -16.70 -1.39 -13.05
CA ARG A 162 -16.87 -0.66 -14.31
C ARG A 162 -17.48 0.73 -14.07
N ASP A 163 -18.49 0.81 -13.22
CA ASP A 163 -19.18 2.08 -12.96
C ASP A 163 -18.21 3.09 -12.35
N ILE A 164 -17.41 2.69 -11.37
CA ILE A 164 -16.38 3.54 -10.74
C ILE A 164 -15.36 4.04 -11.77
N ARG A 165 -14.99 3.19 -12.76
CA ARG A 165 -14.05 3.59 -13.82
C ARG A 165 -14.63 4.57 -14.83
N LEU A 166 -15.95 4.48 -15.10
CA LEU A 166 -16.61 5.26 -16.15
C LEU A 166 -17.32 6.50 -15.64
N THR A 167 -17.62 6.58 -14.34
CA THR A 167 -18.15 7.80 -13.73
C THR A 167 -16.98 8.66 -13.28
N SER A 168 -16.73 9.78 -13.97
CA SER A 168 -16.02 10.90 -13.35
C SER A 168 -16.76 11.28 -12.08
N THR A 169 -16.12 11.17 -10.92
CA THR A 169 -16.53 11.93 -9.74
C THR A 169 -16.28 13.42 -9.96
#